data_AF-A0A939GPA2-F1
#
_entry.id   AF-A0A939GPA2-F1
#
_cell.length_a   1.000
_cell.length_b   1.000
_cell.length_c   1.000
_cell.angle_alpha   90.00
_cell.angle_beta   90.00
_cell.angle_gamma   90.00
#
_symmetry.space_group_name_H-M   'P 1'
#
loop_
_entity.id
_entity.type
_entity.pdbx_description
1 polymer ?
#
loop_
_entity_poly.entity_id
_entity_poly.type
_entity_poly.pdbx_seq_one_letter_code
_entity_poly.pdbx_strand_id
1 'polypeptide(L)'
;MINQEITERQKRLEQFLQHLESARQLEDDIRKYGLEAADLYFENIDSDWLETWGDDDDEPGYIEKLTTFLESNDVVAVKVRERLQDKSLDEIIGGLEYCLSQLKEEDRIFAAKDFLFGDVVVSESCRASGNSSYIDEVELLALAEDLMERLKEILG
;
A
#
# COMPACT_ATOMS: atom_id res chain seq x y z
N MET A 1 -17.22 -62.15 8.71
CA MET A 1 -16.07 -61.44 8.11
C MET A 1 -16.39 -60.81 6.75
N ILE A 2 -17.25 -61.42 5.92
CA ILE A 2 -17.59 -60.89 4.57
C ILE A 2 -18.24 -59.49 4.60
N ASN A 3 -19.11 -59.20 5.56
CA ASN A 3 -19.76 -57.88 5.65
C ASN A 3 -18.78 -56.73 5.94
N GLN A 4 -17.72 -56.97 6.73
CA GLN A 4 -16.73 -55.92 7.06
C GLN A 4 -15.88 -55.53 5.84
N GLU A 5 -15.49 -56.49 5.00
CA GLU A 5 -14.76 -56.18 3.76
C GLU A 5 -15.59 -55.40 2.75
N ILE A 6 -16.91 -55.65 2.70
CA ILE A 6 -17.83 -54.90 1.84
C ILE A 6 -17.93 -53.44 2.30
N THR A 7 -18.03 -53.21 3.62
CA THR A 7 -18.10 -51.86 4.20
C THR A 7 -16.82 -51.06 3.97
N GLU A 8 -15.64 -51.70 4.09
CA GLU A 8 -14.35 -51.04 3.83
C GLU A 8 -14.16 -50.69 2.35
N ARG A 9 -14.60 -51.54 1.42
CA ARG A 9 -14.56 -51.22 -0.02
C ARG A 9 -15.49 -50.07 -0.38
N GLN A 10 -16.69 -50.02 0.22
CA GLN A 10 -17.62 -48.91 0.03
C GLN A 10 -17.03 -47.59 0.53
N LYS A 11 -16.39 -47.60 1.70
CA LYS A 11 -15.73 -46.43 2.26
C LYS A 11 -14.59 -45.90 1.38
N ARG A 12 -13.78 -46.79 0.80
CA ARG A 12 -12.72 -46.40 -0.16
C ARG A 12 -13.28 -45.84 -1.45
N LEU A 13 -14.38 -46.39 -1.96
CA LEU A 13 -15.06 -45.88 -3.14
C LEU A 13 -15.58 -44.47 -2.90
N GLU A 14 -16.19 -44.23 -1.75
CA GLU A 14 -16.72 -42.92 -1.35
C GLU A 14 -15.60 -41.87 -1.20
N GLN A 15 -14.49 -42.24 -0.57
CA GLN A 15 -13.28 -41.39 -0.50
C GLN A 15 -12.71 -41.08 -1.88
N PHE A 16 -12.67 -42.07 -2.78
CA PHE A 16 -12.19 -41.86 -4.14
C PHE A 16 -13.09 -40.87 -4.92
N LEU A 17 -14.41 -41.02 -4.80
CA LEU A 17 -15.36 -40.08 -5.42
C LEU A 17 -15.20 -38.67 -4.86
N GLN A 18 -15.01 -38.53 -3.54
CA GLN A 18 -14.78 -37.24 -2.89
C GLN A 18 -13.50 -36.56 -3.40
N HIS A 19 -12.41 -37.30 -3.57
CA HIS A 19 -11.17 -36.77 -4.14
C HIS A 19 -11.35 -36.33 -5.60
N LEU A 20 -12.13 -37.08 -6.39
CA LEU A 20 -12.39 -36.77 -7.79
C LEU A 20 -13.24 -35.49 -7.91
N GLU A 21 -14.25 -35.33 -7.05
CA GLU A 21 -15.05 -34.10 -6.96
C GLU A 21 -14.21 -32.90 -6.54
N SER A 22 -13.35 -33.07 -5.52
CA SER A 22 -12.42 -32.01 -5.07
C SER A 22 -11.45 -31.58 -6.19
N ALA A 23 -10.91 -32.54 -6.94
CA ALA A 23 -10.00 -32.26 -8.05
C ALA A 23 -10.69 -31.51 -9.19
N ARG A 24 -11.95 -31.87 -9.48
CA ARG A 24 -12.76 -31.19 -10.50
C ARG A 24 -13.10 -29.75 -10.09
N GLN A 25 -13.40 -29.55 -8.81
CA GLN A 25 -13.64 -28.22 -8.27
C GLN A 25 -12.38 -27.35 -8.33
N LEU A 26 -11.21 -27.90 -8.00
CA LEU A 26 -9.93 -27.21 -8.18
C LEU A 26 -9.68 -26.83 -9.65
N GLU A 27 -9.98 -27.73 -10.59
CA GLU A 27 -9.84 -27.44 -12.03
C GLU A 27 -10.76 -26.28 -12.47
N ASP A 28 -12.01 -26.29 -12.01
CA ASP A 28 -12.98 -25.23 -12.31
C ASP A 28 -12.59 -23.90 -11.66
N ASP A 29 -12.05 -23.93 -10.43
CA ASP A 29 -11.54 -22.75 -9.73
C ASP A 29 -10.30 -22.17 -10.45
N ILE A 30 -9.38 -23.01 -10.92
CA ILE A 30 -8.23 -22.55 -11.73
C ILE A 30 -8.72 -21.95 -13.05
N ARG A 31 -9.70 -22.56 -13.72
CA ARG A 31 -10.23 -22.03 -14.98
C ARG A 31 -10.91 -20.67 -14.77
N LYS A 32 -11.63 -20.51 -13.67
CA LYS A 32 -12.39 -19.30 -13.37
C LYS A 32 -11.50 -18.18 -12.83
N TYR A 33 -10.80 -18.45 -11.74
CA TYR A 33 -10.01 -17.47 -11.01
C TYR A 33 -8.56 -17.36 -11.51
N GLY A 34 -8.02 -18.41 -12.14
CA GLY A 34 -6.67 -18.35 -12.72
C GLY A 34 -6.60 -17.46 -13.96
N LEU A 35 -7.68 -17.37 -14.75
CA LEU A 35 -7.81 -16.37 -15.82
C LEU A 35 -8.00 -14.96 -15.23
N GLU A 36 -8.86 -14.80 -14.22
CA GLU A 36 -9.03 -13.51 -13.52
C GLU A 36 -7.72 -13.04 -12.84
N ALA A 37 -6.88 -13.95 -12.34
CA ALA A 37 -5.57 -13.63 -11.79
C ALA A 37 -4.55 -13.22 -12.87
N ALA A 38 -4.63 -13.81 -14.06
CA ALA A 38 -3.80 -13.38 -15.20
C ALA A 38 -4.23 -11.99 -15.71
N ASP A 39 -5.53 -11.69 -15.71
CA ASP A 39 -6.05 -10.36 -16.06
C ASP A 39 -5.65 -9.28 -15.04
N LEU A 40 -5.41 -9.65 -13.76
CA LEU A 40 -4.92 -8.75 -12.71
C LEU A 40 -3.46 -8.31 -12.88
N TYR A 41 -2.68 -9.01 -13.70
CA TYR A 41 -1.30 -8.64 -14.09
C TYR A 41 -1.23 -8.22 -15.57
N PHE A 42 -2.33 -7.73 -16.14
CA PHE A 42 -2.38 -7.27 -17.53
C PHE A 42 -2.17 -5.76 -17.63
N GLU A 43 -1.19 -5.22 -16.92
CA GLU A 43 -0.65 -3.90 -17.25
C GLU A 43 0.72 -4.12 -17.93
N ASN A 44 0.70 -4.04 -19.27
CA ASN A 44 1.87 -3.83 -20.13
C ASN A 44 2.71 -5.05 -20.59
N ILE A 45 2.08 -6.16 -21.03
CA ILE A 45 2.78 -7.28 -21.71
C ILE A 45 3.46 -6.85 -23.03
N ASP A 46 2.95 -5.81 -23.69
CA ASP A 46 3.52 -5.23 -24.92
C ASP A 46 4.61 -4.17 -24.64
N SER A 47 4.98 -3.95 -23.37
CA SER A 47 6.06 -3.04 -23.01
C SER A 47 7.39 -3.77 -23.04
N ASP A 48 8.48 -3.04 -23.27
CA ASP A 48 9.84 -3.56 -23.26
C ASP A 48 10.34 -3.84 -21.81
N TRP A 49 9.43 -4.12 -20.88
CA TRP A 49 9.69 -4.24 -19.44
C TRP A 49 10.71 -5.34 -19.12
N LEU A 50 10.75 -6.40 -19.93
CA LEU A 50 11.72 -7.48 -19.80
C LEU A 50 13.11 -7.08 -20.36
N GLU A 51 13.14 -6.20 -21.36
CA GLU A 51 14.38 -5.71 -21.97
C GLU A 51 15.01 -4.59 -21.13
N THR A 52 14.21 -3.79 -20.43
CA THR A 52 14.68 -2.78 -19.46
C THR A 52 14.72 -3.29 -18.01
N TRP A 53 14.51 -4.60 -17.78
CA TRP A 53 14.51 -5.17 -16.43
C TRP A 53 15.93 -5.17 -15.87
N GLY A 54 16.25 -4.17 -15.06
CA GLY A 54 17.60 -3.92 -14.53
C GLY A 54 18.37 -2.79 -15.23
N ASP A 55 17.76 -2.10 -16.20
CA ASP A 55 18.29 -0.86 -16.79
C ASP A 55 17.90 0.40 -15.98
N ASP A 56 17.22 0.22 -14.82
CA ASP A 56 16.96 1.27 -13.83
C ASP A 56 18.25 1.79 -13.14
N ASP A 57 19.44 1.40 -13.61
CA ASP A 57 20.73 1.75 -13.01
C ASP A 57 21.16 3.22 -13.24
N ASP A 58 20.44 3.99 -14.08
CA ASP A 58 20.79 5.38 -14.41
C ASP A 58 19.86 6.45 -13.81
N GLU A 59 18.64 6.09 -13.36
CA GLU A 59 17.74 7.02 -12.65
C GLU A 59 17.50 6.58 -11.21
N PRO A 60 17.69 7.47 -10.22
CA PRO A 60 17.45 7.11 -8.82
C PRO A 60 16.02 6.63 -8.66
N GLY A 61 15.85 5.46 -8.07
CA GLY A 61 14.54 4.89 -7.81
C GLY A 61 13.68 5.85 -6.98
N TYR A 62 12.36 5.69 -7.03
CA TYR A 62 11.41 6.50 -6.27
C TYR A 62 11.79 6.67 -4.78
N ILE A 63 12.25 5.59 -4.14
CA ILE A 63 12.70 5.59 -2.73
C ILE A 63 13.97 6.43 -2.55
N GLU A 64 14.91 6.36 -3.49
CA GLU A 64 16.15 7.14 -3.45
C GLU A 64 15.88 8.64 -3.68
N LYS A 65 14.98 8.98 -4.60
CA LYS A 65 14.48 10.35 -4.80
C LYS A 65 13.84 10.91 -3.53
N LEU A 66 12.98 10.14 -2.86
CA LEU A 66 12.39 10.52 -1.57
C LEU A 66 13.41 10.66 -0.45
N THR A 67 14.34 9.72 -0.33
CA THR A 67 15.39 9.74 0.68
C THR A 67 16.26 10.98 0.51
N THR A 68 16.70 11.26 -0.73
CA THR A 68 17.51 12.44 -1.06
C THR A 68 16.78 13.74 -0.72
N PHE A 69 15.47 13.82 -1.00
CA PHE A 69 14.64 14.95 -0.59
C PHE A 69 14.56 15.10 0.92
N LEU A 70 14.27 14.01 1.64
CA LEU A 70 14.18 13.98 3.09
C LEU A 70 15.51 14.20 3.78
N GLU A 71 16.65 14.03 3.13
CA GLU A 71 17.97 14.37 3.67
C GLU A 71 18.40 15.81 3.29
N SER A 72 17.73 16.41 2.30
CA SER A 72 18.06 17.74 1.82
C SER A 72 17.76 18.85 2.85
N ASN A 73 18.38 20.01 2.65
CA ASN A 73 18.06 21.23 3.39
C ASN A 73 16.90 22.02 2.77
N ASP A 74 16.03 21.38 1.97
CA ASP A 74 14.81 22.00 1.51
C ASP A 74 13.95 22.42 2.71
N VAL A 75 13.32 23.59 2.60
CA VAL A 75 12.54 24.19 3.69
C VAL A 75 11.38 23.29 4.10
N VAL A 76 10.76 22.59 3.15
CA VAL A 76 9.66 21.67 3.42
C VAL A 76 10.20 20.40 4.06
N ALA A 77 11.28 19.83 3.53
CA ALA A 77 11.91 18.63 4.10
C ALA A 77 12.37 18.84 5.56
N VAL A 78 12.98 19.99 5.87
CA VAL A 78 13.36 20.36 7.24
C VAL A 78 12.15 20.42 8.16
N LYS A 79 11.06 21.08 7.75
CA LYS A 79 9.84 21.18 8.55
C LYS A 79 9.17 19.83 8.78
N VAL A 80 9.16 18.95 7.77
CA VAL A 80 8.63 17.58 7.89
C VAL A 80 9.45 16.78 8.88
N ARG A 81 10.79 16.84 8.80
CA ARG A 81 11.68 16.20 9.77
C ARG A 81 11.50 16.75 11.19
N GLU A 82 11.31 18.07 11.33
CA GLU A 82 11.07 18.71 12.63
C GLU A 82 9.75 18.27 13.27
N ARG A 83 8.71 18.06 12.47
CA ARG A 83 7.39 17.59 12.95
C ARG A 83 7.38 16.09 13.25
N LEU A 84 8.13 15.29 12.49
CA LEU A 84 8.16 13.83 12.60
C LEU A 84 9.43 13.32 13.28
N GLN A 85 10.04 14.10 14.18
CA GLN A 85 11.27 13.73 14.89
C GLN A 85 11.19 12.40 15.64
N ASP A 86 9.97 11.99 16.02
CA ASP A 86 9.72 10.73 16.73
C ASP A 86 9.67 9.50 15.79
N LYS A 87 9.64 9.71 14.47
CA LYS A 87 9.58 8.65 13.46
C LYS A 87 10.93 8.48 12.76
N SER A 88 11.26 7.23 12.42
CA SER A 88 12.41 6.91 11.58
C SER A 88 12.20 7.35 10.13
N LEU A 89 13.30 7.53 9.38
CA LEU A 89 13.24 7.95 7.97
C LEU A 89 12.44 6.95 7.13
N ASP A 90 12.57 5.65 7.41
CA ASP A 90 11.81 4.58 6.75
C ASP A 90 10.30 4.68 7.03
N GLU A 91 9.90 5.00 8.26
CA GLU A 91 8.49 5.23 8.61
C GLU A 91 7.94 6.49 7.95
N ILE A 92 8.78 7.52 7.75
CA ILE A 92 8.42 8.71 7.00
C ILE A 92 8.20 8.36 5.53
N ILE A 93 9.12 7.64 4.90
CA ILE A 93 8.99 7.19 3.51
C ILE A 93 7.72 6.35 3.32
N GLY A 94 7.48 5.35 4.17
CA GLY A 94 6.27 4.52 4.08
C GLY A 94 4.97 5.30 4.29
N GLY A 95 5.00 6.35 5.12
CA GLY A 95 3.86 7.27 5.27
C GLY A 95 3.61 8.11 4.02
N LEU A 96 4.68 8.60 3.38
CA LEU A 96 4.59 9.37 2.13
C LEU A 96 4.14 8.48 0.97
N GLU A 97 4.60 7.24 0.90
CA GLU A 97 4.09 6.21 -0.02
C GLU A 97 2.58 6.05 0.11
N TYR A 98 2.08 5.92 1.34
CA TYR A 98 0.65 5.83 1.60
C TYR A 98 -0.09 7.10 1.13
N CYS A 99 0.46 8.29 1.37
CA CYS A 99 -0.14 9.54 0.91
C CYS A 99 -0.18 9.62 -0.62
N LEU A 100 0.89 9.23 -1.32
CA LEU A 100 0.97 9.27 -2.78
C LEU A 100 0.07 8.22 -3.46
N SER A 101 -0.18 7.09 -2.79
CA SER A 101 -1.10 6.06 -3.30
C SER A 101 -2.57 6.48 -3.32
N GLN A 102 -2.93 7.61 -2.68
CA GLN A 102 -4.30 8.11 -2.75
C GLN A 102 -4.65 8.53 -4.19
N LEU A 103 -5.86 8.17 -4.63
CA LEU A 103 -6.28 8.31 -6.03
C LEU A 103 -6.45 9.77 -6.46
N LYS A 104 -6.86 10.66 -5.54
CA LYS A 104 -7.13 12.07 -5.84
C LYS A 104 -6.16 13.00 -5.13
N GLU A 105 -5.82 14.11 -5.78
CA GLU A 105 -4.91 15.14 -5.25
C GLU A 105 -5.40 15.73 -3.92
N GLU A 106 -6.71 15.99 -3.78
CA GLU A 106 -7.33 16.42 -2.53
C GLU A 106 -7.08 15.42 -1.39
N ASP A 107 -7.32 14.14 -1.65
CA ASP A 107 -7.17 13.07 -0.65
C ASP A 107 -5.70 12.86 -0.26
N ARG A 108 -4.76 13.10 -1.18
CA ARG A 108 -3.31 13.07 -0.90
C ARG A 108 -2.90 14.15 0.10
N ILE A 109 -3.38 15.37 -0.09
CA ILE A 109 -3.08 16.50 0.80
C ILE A 109 -3.66 16.24 2.21
N PHE A 110 -4.89 15.73 2.29
CA PHE A 110 -5.48 15.39 3.59
C PHE A 110 -4.75 14.23 4.28
N ALA A 111 -4.36 13.19 3.54
CA ALA A 111 -3.56 12.09 4.07
C ALA A 111 -2.19 12.57 4.58
N ALA A 112 -1.53 13.46 3.84
CA ALA A 112 -0.26 14.07 4.26
C ALA A 112 -0.43 14.93 5.51
N LYS A 113 -1.51 15.73 5.58
CA LYS A 113 -1.83 16.54 6.75
C LYS A 113 -2.08 15.67 7.98
N ASP A 114 -2.87 14.60 7.86
CA ASP A 114 -3.14 13.65 8.94
C ASP A 114 -1.86 12.92 9.37
N PHE A 115 -0.98 12.60 8.41
CA PHE A 115 0.32 11.98 8.68
C PHE A 115 1.27 12.90 9.46
N LEU A 116 1.32 14.19 9.09
CA LEU A 116 2.12 15.24 9.74
C LEU A 116 1.59 15.63 11.13
N PHE A 117 0.28 15.47 11.36
CA PHE A 117 -0.32 15.71 12.67
C PHE A 117 0.15 14.73 13.75
N GLY A 118 0.71 13.59 13.34
CA GLY A 118 1.31 12.61 14.25
C GLY A 118 0.26 11.88 15.08
N ASP A 119 -0.34 10.84 14.49
CA ASP A 119 -1.09 9.78 15.20
C ASP A 119 -1.90 10.27 16.42
N VAL A 120 -2.90 11.12 16.18
CA VAL A 120 -4.01 11.19 17.14
C VAL A 120 -4.83 9.93 16.94
N VAL A 121 -4.51 8.91 17.74
CA VAL A 121 -5.48 7.90 18.14
C VAL A 121 -6.76 8.64 18.44
N VAL A 122 -7.79 8.44 17.61
CA VAL A 122 -9.12 9.00 17.79
C VAL A 122 -9.71 8.37 19.05
N SER A 123 -9.30 8.86 20.22
CA SER A 123 -10.05 8.72 21.45
C SER A 123 -11.04 9.88 21.44
N GLU A 124 -12.21 9.59 20.89
CA GLU A 124 -13.44 10.34 21.04
C GLU A 124 -13.61 10.79 22.51
N SER A 125 -13.22 12.02 22.81
CA SER A 125 -13.56 12.68 24.06
C SER A 125 -13.86 14.15 23.78
N CYS A 126 -15.09 14.36 23.34
CA CYS A 126 -15.72 15.66 23.31
C CYS A 126 -15.64 16.28 24.71
N ARG A 127 -14.76 17.26 24.92
CA ARG A 127 -15.00 18.50 25.70
C ARG A 127 -13.75 19.35 25.87
N ALA A 128 -13.82 20.54 25.26
CA ALA A 128 -13.13 21.78 25.63
C ALA A 128 -11.59 21.77 25.60
N SER A 129 -11.01 22.39 24.56
CA SER A 129 -9.76 23.14 24.70
C SER A 129 -9.78 24.32 23.74
N GLY A 130 -9.69 25.53 24.30
CA GLY A 130 -9.92 26.79 23.59
C GLY A 130 -8.77 27.17 22.66
N ASN A 131 -9.15 27.72 21.51
CA ASN A 131 -8.44 28.76 20.74
C ASN A 131 -6.95 28.59 20.34
N SER A 132 -6.37 27.40 20.40
CA SER A 132 -5.01 27.14 19.86
C SER A 132 -4.94 26.12 18.71
N SER A 133 -6.01 25.36 18.44
CA SER A 133 -6.02 24.26 17.46
C SER A 133 -6.11 24.73 16.00
N TYR A 134 -6.90 25.78 15.75
CA TYR A 134 -7.25 26.17 14.37
C TYR A 134 -6.08 26.79 13.58
N ILE A 135 -5.11 27.40 14.28
CA ILE A 135 -3.94 28.01 13.65
C ILE A 135 -2.95 26.92 13.21
N ASP A 136 -2.77 25.88 14.04
CA ASP A 136 -1.88 24.76 13.72
C ASP A 136 -2.45 23.89 12.60
N GLU A 137 -3.78 23.68 12.54
CA GLU A 137 -4.43 22.94 11.45
C GLU A 137 -4.26 23.61 10.06
N VAL A 138 -4.34 24.94 9.99
CA VAL A 138 -4.14 25.68 8.73
C VAL A 138 -2.68 25.67 8.31
N GLU A 139 -1.75 25.83 9.25
CA GLU A 139 -0.31 25.72 8.99
C GLU A 139 0.10 24.31 8.55
N LEU A 140 -0.53 23.27 9.11
CA LEU A 140 -0.33 21.87 8.72
C LEU A 140 -0.87 21.58 7.32
N LEU A 141 -2.04 22.12 6.97
CA LEU A 141 -2.58 22.00 5.63
C LEU A 141 -1.67 22.67 4.60
N ALA A 142 -1.17 23.87 4.89
CA ALA A 142 -0.21 24.56 4.03
C ALA A 142 1.09 23.75 3.88
N LEU A 143 1.60 23.18 4.96
CA LEU A 143 2.79 22.32 4.91
C LEU A 143 2.55 21.04 4.09
N ALA A 144 1.37 20.44 4.21
CA ALA A 144 0.99 19.25 3.45
C ALA A 144 0.85 19.55 1.96
N GLU A 145 0.28 20.70 1.60
CA GLU A 145 0.19 21.16 0.22
C GLU A 145 1.57 21.42 -0.38
N ASP A 146 2.42 22.19 0.32
CA ASP A 146 3.82 22.45 -0.08
C ASP A 146 4.60 21.12 -0.26
N LEU A 147 4.37 20.14 0.63
CA LEU A 147 4.99 18.82 0.55
C LEU A 147 4.53 18.03 -0.67
N MET A 148 3.23 17.96 -0.93
CA MET A 148 2.71 17.23 -2.08
C MET A 148 3.15 17.87 -3.40
N GLU A 149 3.23 19.21 -3.46
CA GLU A 149 3.75 19.93 -4.63
C GLU A 149 5.24 19.64 -4.85
N ARG A 150 6.06 19.69 -3.80
CA ARG A 150 7.49 19.34 -3.89
C ARG A 150 7.71 17.89 -4.31
N LEU A 151 6.95 16.95 -3.75
CA LEU A 151 7.05 15.55 -4.11
C LEU A 151 6.67 15.31 -5.58
N LYS A 152 5.67 16.03 -6.09
CA LYS A 152 5.29 15.99 -7.51
C LYS A 152 6.42 16.51 -8.40
N GLU A 153 7.09 17.61 -8.03
CA GLU A 153 8.25 18.14 -8.76
C GLU A 153 9.43 17.18 -8.81
N ILE A 154 9.67 16.43 -7.72
CA ILE A 154 10.81 15.51 -7.59
C ILE A 154 10.56 14.18 -8.30
N LEU A 155 9.31 13.71 -8.32
CA LEU A 155 8.92 12.42 -8.88
C LEU A 155 8.54 12.47 -10.37
N GLY A 156 8.21 13.67 -10.90
CA GLY A 156 7.86 13.88 -12.31
C GLY A 156 6.35 13.93 -12.55
#